data_AF-A0A8C2EU13-F1
#
_entry.id   AF-A0A8C2EU13-F1
#
_cell.length_a   1.000
_cell.length_b   1.000
_cell.length_c   1.000
_cell.angle_alpha   90.00
_cell.angle_beta   90.00
_cell.angle_gamma   90.00
#
_symmetry.space_group_name_H-M   'P 1'
#
loop_
_entity.id
_entity.type
_entity.pdbx_description
1 polymer ?
#
loop_
_entity_poly.entity_id
_entity_poly.type
_entity_poly.pdbx_seq_one_letter_code
_entity_poly.pdbx_strand_id
1 'polypeptide(L)'
;MHVIYPDFVSTQIGLNVMQICLPHQCREEEVIEEILRLNEDSRVHGIFLHLPQSFLSKSVRNAIKPQKDVDGVSDLNVGRVVLGDQRHGFASPVAGAVLEMLARHGVLPFKF
;
A
#
# COMPACT_ATOMS: atom_id res chain seq x y z
N MET A 1 -5.92 -2.82 -17.90
CA MET A 1 -4.46 -3.09 -17.85
C MET A 1 -4.27 -4.57 -17.57
N HIS A 2 -3.28 -5.24 -18.18
CA HIS A 2 -3.22 -6.70 -18.31
C HIS A 2 -2.95 -7.46 -17.00
N VAL A 3 -3.47 -8.69 -16.93
CA VAL A 3 -3.14 -9.72 -15.94
C VAL A 3 -1.67 -10.09 -16.07
N ILE A 4 -0.92 -10.02 -14.98
CA ILE A 4 0.40 -10.64 -14.85
C ILE A 4 0.31 -11.65 -13.70
N TYR A 5 0.87 -12.84 -13.93
CA TYR A 5 1.10 -13.88 -12.92
C TYR A 5 1.90 -13.30 -11.73
N PRO A 6 1.96 -13.97 -10.56
CA PRO A 6 2.83 -13.54 -9.47
C PRO A 6 4.22 -13.21 -10.02
N ASP A 7 4.61 -11.93 -9.93
CA ASP A 7 5.93 -11.50 -10.38
C ASP A 7 6.99 -12.36 -9.68
N PHE A 8 8.07 -12.71 -10.39
CA PHE A 8 9.10 -13.66 -9.94
C PHE A 8 9.48 -13.50 -8.45
N VAL A 9 9.60 -12.25 -7.99
CA VAL A 9 9.90 -11.88 -6.61
C VAL A 9 8.86 -12.42 -5.63
N SER A 10 7.55 -12.28 -5.90
CA SER A 10 6.48 -12.76 -5.01
C SER A 10 6.50 -14.28 -4.84
N THR A 11 6.79 -15.02 -5.92
CA THR A 11 6.92 -16.48 -5.88
C THR A 11 8.14 -16.91 -5.06
N GLN A 12 9.27 -16.20 -5.18
CA GLN A 12 10.50 -16.51 -4.43
C GLN A 12 10.36 -16.34 -2.92
N ILE A 13 9.50 -15.42 -2.47
CA ILE A 13 9.27 -15.15 -1.05
C ILE A 13 7.96 -15.76 -0.53
N GLY A 14 7.25 -16.55 -1.34
CA GLY A 14 6.04 -17.28 -0.94
C GLY A 14 4.80 -16.40 -0.78
N LEU A 15 4.74 -15.23 -1.42
CA LEU A 15 3.56 -14.37 -1.43
C LEU A 15 2.60 -14.76 -2.54
N ASN A 16 1.33 -14.92 -2.19
CA ASN A 16 0.25 -15.02 -3.16
C ASN A 16 -0.22 -13.60 -3.55
N VAL A 17 0.08 -13.18 -4.77
CA VAL A 17 -0.28 -11.86 -5.29
C VAL A 17 -1.39 -12.00 -6.32
N MET A 18 -2.45 -11.21 -6.15
CA MET A 18 -3.55 -11.10 -7.09
C MET A 18 -3.64 -9.64 -7.53
N GLN A 19 -3.67 -9.41 -8.84
CA GLN A 19 -3.86 -8.10 -9.41
C GLN A 19 -5.31 -7.94 -9.88
N ILE A 20 -5.94 -6.84 -9.50
CA ILE A 20 -7.29 -6.48 -9.93
C ILE A 20 -7.21 -5.26 -10.83
N CYS A 21 -7.70 -5.42 -12.05
CA CYS A 21 -7.59 -4.40 -13.09
C CYS A 21 -8.97 -3.81 -13.37
N LEU A 22 -9.17 -2.55 -12.98
CA LEU A 22 -10.38 -1.83 -13.30
C LEU A 22 -10.30 -1.19 -14.71
N PRO A 23 -11.44 -1.01 -15.40
CA PRO A 23 -11.49 -0.30 -16.67
C PRO A 23 -10.90 1.11 -16.57
N HIS A 24 -10.31 1.62 -17.64
CA HIS A 24 -9.73 2.98 -17.64
C HIS A 24 -10.77 4.06 -17.32
N GLN A 25 -12.03 3.82 -17.70
CA GLN A 25 -13.16 4.73 -17.48
C GLN A 25 -13.93 4.42 -16.19
N CYS A 26 -13.36 3.60 -15.29
CA CYS A 26 -14.00 3.33 -14.01
C CYS A 26 -14.17 4.61 -13.21
N ARG A 27 -15.24 4.63 -12.42
CA ARG A 27 -15.55 5.71 -11.49
C ARG A 27 -14.86 5.46 -10.15
N GLU A 28 -14.72 6.52 -9.37
CA GLU A 28 -14.13 6.44 -8.04
C GLU A 28 -14.91 5.46 -7.14
N GLU A 29 -16.24 5.43 -7.28
CA GLU A 29 -17.09 4.53 -6.50
C GLU A 29 -16.79 3.05 -6.77
N GLU A 30 -16.50 2.68 -8.02
CA GLU A 30 -16.15 1.30 -8.39
C GLU A 30 -14.80 0.88 -7.77
N VAL A 31 -13.85 1.82 -7.66
CA VAL A 31 -12.58 1.59 -6.96
C VAL A 31 -12.83 1.35 -5.47
N ILE A 32 -13.66 2.19 -4.84
CA ILE A 32 -14.00 2.08 -3.42
C ILE A 32 -14.72 0.77 -3.13
N GLU A 33 -15.70 0.39 -3.93
CA GLU A 33 -16.42 -0.88 -3.79
C GLU A 33 -15.47 -2.08 -3.81
N GLU A 34 -14.50 -2.07 -4.72
CA GLU A 34 -13.52 -3.15 -4.82
C GLU A 34 -12.57 -3.19 -3.61
N ILE A 35 -12.14 -2.03 -3.11
CA ILE A 35 -11.37 -1.93 -1.87
C ILE A 35 -12.17 -2.50 -0.69
N LEU A 36 -13.45 -2.12 -0.56
CA LEU A 36 -14.32 -2.62 0.51
C LEU A 36 -14.50 -4.14 0.44
N ARG A 37 -14.67 -4.68 -0.77
CA ARG A 37 -14.72 -6.13 -0.99
C ARG A 37 -13.44 -6.83 -0.51
N LEU A 38 -12.27 -6.29 -0.84
CA LEU A 38 -10.97 -6.84 -0.43
C LEU A 38 -10.70 -6.68 1.07
N ASN A 39 -11.22 -5.63 1.69
CA ASN A 39 -11.14 -5.41 3.13
C ASN A 39 -11.83 -6.52 3.95
N GLU A 40 -12.89 -7.11 3.40
CA GLU A 40 -13.65 -8.19 4.06
C GLU A 40 -13.15 -9.60 3.70
N ASP A 41 -12.38 -9.77 2.62
CA ASP A 41 -11.78 -11.07 2.31
C ASP A 41 -10.66 -11.41 3.29
N SER A 42 -10.90 -12.42 4.14
CA SER A 42 -9.94 -12.91 5.13
C SER A 42 -8.67 -13.50 4.54
N ARG A 43 -8.68 -13.85 3.25
CA ARG A 43 -7.50 -14.36 2.54
C ARG A 43 -6.57 -13.24 2.06
N VAL A 44 -7.06 -11.99 2.05
CA VAL A 44 -6.32 -10.81 1.63
C VAL A 44 -5.71 -10.14 2.85
N HIS A 45 -4.38 -10.17 2.95
CA HIS A 45 -3.64 -9.60 4.08
C HIS A 45 -3.20 -8.15 3.83
N GLY A 46 -3.10 -7.74 2.57
CA GLY A 46 -2.66 -6.40 2.18
C GLY A 46 -3.21 -5.98 0.82
N ILE A 47 -3.38 -4.67 0.63
CA ILE A 47 -3.90 -4.02 -0.57
C ILE A 47 -2.88 -2.95 -0.98
N PHE A 48 -2.36 -3.07 -2.21
CA PHE A 48 -1.45 -2.13 -2.85
C PHE A 48 -2.22 -1.34 -3.91
N LEU A 49 -2.25 -0.01 -3.80
CA LEU A 49 -2.96 0.86 -4.74
C LEU A 49 -2.04 1.31 -5.87
N HIS A 50 -2.01 0.53 -6.94
CA HIS A 50 -1.38 0.95 -8.19
C HIS A 50 -2.33 1.78 -9.07
N LEU A 51 -2.67 2.98 -8.61
CA LEU A 51 -3.62 3.88 -9.26
C LEU A 51 -2.94 5.17 -9.74
N PRO A 52 -3.44 5.81 -10.82
CA PRO A 52 -3.02 7.16 -11.18
C PRO A 52 -3.31 8.15 -10.05
N GLN A 53 -2.51 9.21 -9.96
CA GLN A 53 -2.67 10.26 -8.93
C GLN A 53 -4.08 10.88 -8.90
N SER A 54 -4.75 10.96 -10.06
CA SER A 54 -6.12 11.48 -10.15
C SER A 54 -7.16 10.64 -9.40
N PHE A 55 -6.87 9.36 -9.14
CA PHE A 55 -7.76 8.44 -8.41
C PHE A 55 -7.38 8.27 -6.93
N LEU A 56 -6.28 8.88 -6.48
CA LEU A 56 -5.82 8.79 -5.08
C LEU A 56 -6.49 9.85 -4.18
N SER A 57 -7.81 9.97 -4.32
CA SER A 57 -8.62 10.85 -3.49
C SER A 57 -8.51 10.46 -2.01
N LYS A 58 -8.88 11.39 -1.12
CA LYS A 58 -8.95 11.09 0.32
C LYS A 58 -9.92 9.94 0.62
N SER A 59 -11.01 9.86 -0.12
CA SER A 59 -12.03 8.80 0.03
C SER A 59 -11.44 7.44 -0.35
N VAL A 60 -10.75 7.35 -1.49
CA VAL A 60 -10.10 6.10 -1.95
C VAL A 60 -9.02 5.65 -0.97
N ARG A 61 -8.11 6.54 -0.57
CA ARG A 61 -7.01 6.19 0.36
C ARG A 61 -7.52 5.72 1.72
N ASN A 62 -8.58 6.36 2.24
CA ASN A 62 -9.14 6.00 3.55
C ASN A 62 -10.22 4.90 3.48
N ALA A 63 -10.58 4.42 2.29
CA ALA A 63 -11.43 3.24 2.15
C ALA A 63 -10.69 1.95 2.57
N ILE A 64 -9.37 1.92 2.51
CA ILE A 64 -8.56 0.76 2.89
C ILE A 64 -8.53 0.63 4.42
N LYS A 65 -8.74 -0.58 4.94
CA LYS A 65 -8.52 -0.86 6.37
C LYS A 65 -7.04 -0.62 6.70
N PRO A 66 -6.71 0.16 7.75
CA PRO A 66 -5.31 0.49 8.07
C PRO A 66 -4.38 -0.71 8.24
N GLN A 67 -4.91 -1.86 8.67
CA GLN A 67 -4.16 -3.11 8.83
C GLN A 67 -3.81 -3.80 7.50
N LYS A 68 -4.49 -3.44 6.41
CA LYS A 68 -4.26 -3.95 5.05
C LYS A 68 -3.61 -2.92 4.13
N ASP A 69 -3.36 -1.70 4.60
CA ASP A 69 -2.74 -0.62 3.82
C ASP A 69 -1.21 -0.79 3.80
N VAL A 70 -0.72 -1.63 2.88
CA VAL A 70 0.72 -1.93 2.74
C VAL A 70 1.51 -0.77 2.15
N ASP A 71 0.83 0.20 1.53
CA ASP A 71 1.44 1.41 0.99
C ASP A 71 1.62 2.52 2.03
N GLY A 72 0.91 2.43 3.16
CA GLY A 72 0.92 3.46 4.19
C GLY A 72 0.33 4.80 3.71
N VAL A 73 -0.63 4.76 2.77
CA VAL A 73 -1.19 5.97 2.12
C VAL A 73 -2.46 6.50 2.79
N SER A 74 -3.09 5.68 3.64
CA SER A 74 -4.23 6.12 4.45
C SER A 74 -3.78 7.18 5.45
N ASP A 75 -4.66 8.15 5.75
CA ASP A 75 -4.30 9.25 6.64
C ASP A 75 -3.96 8.75 8.05
N LEU A 76 -4.55 7.62 8.47
CA LEU A 76 -4.21 7.00 9.75
C LEU A 76 -2.79 6.44 9.78
N ASN A 77 -2.35 5.72 8.74
CA ASN A 77 -0.99 5.19 8.69
C ASN A 77 0.04 6.31 8.51
N VAL A 78 -0.24 7.32 7.69
CA VAL A 78 0.58 8.53 7.62
C VAL A 78 0.69 9.19 9.00
N GLY A 79 -0.44 9.35 9.70
CA GLY A 79 -0.45 9.90 11.06
C GLY A 79 0.38 9.09 12.05
N ARG A 80 0.28 7.76 12.01
CA ARG A 80 1.09 6.86 12.86
C ARG A 80 2.58 7.03 12.61
N VAL A 81 2.99 7.11 11.34
CA VAL A 81 4.41 7.33 10.98
C VAL A 81 4.89 8.67 11.51
N VAL A 82 4.11 9.75 11.33
CA VAL A 82 4.45 11.10 11.82
C VAL A 82 4.58 11.12 13.35
N LEU A 83 3.73 10.39 14.05
CA LEU A 83 3.76 10.27 15.51
C LEU A 83 4.81 9.28 16.04
N GLY A 84 5.51 8.57 15.16
CA GLY A 84 6.49 7.54 15.54
C GLY A 84 5.87 6.22 16.05
N ASP A 85 4.57 5.98 15.82
CA ASP A 85 3.90 4.72 16.16
C ASP A 85 4.20 3.61 15.13
N GLN A 86 5.45 3.15 15.11
CA GLN A 86 5.91 2.08 14.22
C GLN A 86 5.33 0.71 14.57
N ARG A 87 4.70 0.54 15.74
CA ARG A 87 4.11 -0.74 16.15
C ARG A 87 2.80 -1.04 15.43
N HIS A 88 2.06 0.00 15.05
CA HIS A 88 0.75 -0.15 14.43
C HIS A 88 0.63 0.52 13.07
N GLY A 89 1.63 1.32 12.67
CA GLY A 89 1.65 2.03 11.39
C GLY A 89 2.44 1.30 10.31
N PHE A 90 1.91 1.29 9.10
CA PHE A 90 2.68 0.94 7.91
C PHE A 90 3.33 2.20 7.33
N ALA A 91 4.66 2.19 7.24
CA ALA A 91 5.39 3.22 6.51
C ALA A 91 5.44 2.85 5.02
N SER A 92 5.44 3.87 4.16
CA SER A 92 5.61 3.66 2.72
C SER A 92 6.88 2.85 2.44
N PRO A 93 6.80 1.74 1.68
CA PRO A 93 7.97 0.94 1.31
C PRO A 93 9.04 1.76 0.58
N VAL A 94 8.64 2.78 -0.19
CA VAL A 94 9.56 3.68 -0.90
C VAL A 94 10.35 4.53 0.08
N ALA A 95 9.68 5.15 1.06
CA ALA A 95 10.34 5.91 2.11
C ALA A 95 11.27 5.01 2.93
N GLY A 96 10.83 3.80 3.27
CA GLY A 96 11.63 2.78 3.93
C GLY A 96 12.90 2.42 3.15
N ALA A 97 12.80 2.22 1.83
CA ALA A 97 13.94 1.94 0.98
C ALA A 97 14.96 3.09 0.95
N VAL A 98 14.50 4.34 0.86
CA VAL A 98 15.40 5.51 0.92
C VAL A 98 16.12 5.59 2.27
N LEU A 99 15.40 5.39 3.38
CA LEU A 99 15.99 5.38 4.72
C LEU A 99 17.03 4.25 4.87
N GLU A 100 16.72 3.05 4.40
CA GLU A 100 17.63 1.91 4.38
C GLU A 100 18.89 2.19 3.54
N MET A 101 18.72 2.81 2.37
CA MET A 101 19.86 3.22 1.53
C MET A 101 20.75 4.25 2.26
N LEU A 102 20.17 5.26 2.91
CA LEU A 102 20.91 6.24 3.69
C LEU A 102 21.64 5.60 4.87
N ALA A 103 21.01 4.63 5.54
CA ALA A 103 21.58 3.87 6.65
C ALA A 103 22.83 3.11 6.24
N ARG A 104 22.78 2.39 5.11
CA ARG A 104 23.92 1.64 4.58
C ARG A 104 25.13 2.50 4.23
N HIS A 105 24.90 3.78 3.91
CA HIS A 105 25.97 4.73 3.59
C HIS A 105 26.40 5.59 4.79
N GLY A 106 25.86 5.35 5.99
CA GLY A 106 26.20 6.10 7.19
C GLY A 106 25.71 7.55 7.20
N VAL A 107 24.74 7.90 6.33
CA VAL A 107 24.21 9.25 6.17
C VAL A 107 22.82 9.39 6.80
N LEU A 108 22.45 8.49 7.72
CA LEU A 108 21.15 8.58 8.40
C LEU A 108 21.04 9.94 9.10
N PRO A 109 20.05 10.78 8.72
CA PRO A 109 19.95 12.12 9.27
C PRO A 109 19.48 12.12 10.74
N PHE A 110 18.93 11.02 11.25
CA PHE A 110 18.43 10.89 12.62
C PHE A 110 18.60 9.46 13.15
N LYS A 111 18.82 9.30 14.46
CA LYS A 111 18.65 8.04 15.18
C LYS A 111 17.21 7.97 15.70
N PHE A 112 16.43 7.00 15.24
CA PHE A 112 15.09 6.69 15.77
C PHE A 112 15.22 5.88 17.06
#